data_AF-A0A0D9WKU4-F1
#
_entry.id   AF-A0A0D9WKU4-F1
#
_cell.length_a   1.000
_cell.length_b   1.000
_cell.length_c   1.000
_cell.angle_alpha   90.00
_cell.angle_beta   90.00
_cell.angle_gamma   90.00
#
_symmetry.space_group_name_H-M   'P 1'
#
loop_
_entity.id
_entity.type
_entity.pdbx_description
1 polymer ?
#
loop_
_entity_poly.entity_id
_entity_poly.type
_entity_poly.pdbx_seq_one_letter_code
_entity_poly.pdbx_strand_id
1 'polypeptide(L)'
;MSSCHPPHQYSSLIQEQQLAAAGKSPEPTSVLYNRSPSPPTSSSLGSSLKPDHHPIPPPNSIAAADVDDDWESVLMISGDMFAPHPQDSSFLRWIMVDAQPHAIPHNPFPFEEPNQPQDEDALVEHLLDAARHLDAGDITTAKGILARLNHLLPSPSPLLRAAALLRDAFLLPPPPPSSPPLDVPLKLAAHKALADASPTVQFAAFTSTQAILDALAAGNAARRVHIVDFDLAFGAHWPPLIHELARRSLTTSIKLTALVSPASRHPLELHLTYETLTRFAADLAVPFEFNAVAFDPLAAITSPATMGISAAPDEAVAVHLPSGSGTFSPAPAHVRLVKELRPAVVVSVDHGCERGDLPLPHHALNILRSCAALLESLDAAPAASQEMVSKVEQFILRPRVEHLALFAAGGGGGGEKAPPLQSMLASAGFAPLQLSNAAEAQAECLLRRTSNDGFHVEKKTQAALALWWRRSELVSVSAWRC
;
A
#
# COMPACT_ATOMS: atom_id res chain seq x y z
N MET A 1 -46.24 16.94 37.17
CA MET A 1 -46.28 18.01 38.19
C MET A 1 -45.46 17.53 39.38
N SER A 2 -44.59 18.40 39.93
CA SER A 2 -43.98 18.41 41.29
C SER A 2 -43.60 17.10 42.01
N SER A 3 -42.52 16.99 42.80
CA SER A 3 -41.35 17.85 43.07
C SER A 3 -40.37 17.06 43.94
N CYS A 4 -39.09 17.44 43.98
CA CYS A 4 -38.08 16.83 44.85
C CYS A 4 -38.36 17.09 46.36
N HIS A 5 -37.98 16.15 47.24
CA HIS A 5 -37.00 16.42 48.32
C HIS A 5 -36.54 15.13 49.06
N PRO A 6 -35.27 15.07 49.55
CA PRO A 6 -34.73 14.07 50.50
C PRO A 6 -34.74 14.69 51.95
N PRO A 7 -33.86 14.43 52.95
CA PRO A 7 -32.76 13.44 53.13
C PRO A 7 -32.63 12.79 54.56
N HIS A 8 -31.51 12.07 54.78
CA HIS A 8 -30.74 11.88 56.04
C HIS A 8 -30.93 10.70 57.04
N GLN A 9 -29.79 9.99 57.23
CA GLN A 9 -29.09 9.59 58.47
C GLN A 9 -29.65 8.56 59.48
N TYR A 10 -28.90 7.44 59.60
CA TYR A 10 -28.42 6.75 60.82
C TYR A 10 -27.09 6.06 60.38
N SER A 11 -25.90 6.14 61.01
CA SER A 11 -25.46 6.07 62.42
C SER A 11 -25.83 4.73 63.08
N SER A 12 -24.93 3.90 63.64
CA SER A 12 -23.45 3.91 63.80
C SER A 12 -23.01 2.51 64.34
N LEU A 13 -21.73 2.34 64.73
CA LEU A 13 -21.19 1.23 65.56
C LEU A 13 -21.06 -0.16 64.85
N ILE A 14 -20.00 -0.96 65.03
CA ILE A 14 -18.94 -1.00 66.06
C ILE A 14 -17.54 -1.20 65.44
N GLN A 15 -16.52 -0.78 66.20
CA GLN A 15 -15.09 -0.90 65.92
C GLN A 15 -14.42 -1.76 67.01
N GLU A 16 -13.20 -2.22 66.76
CA GLU A 16 -12.20 -2.79 67.70
C GLU A 16 -12.10 -4.31 67.86
N GLN A 17 -10.99 -4.86 67.37
CA GLN A 17 -9.95 -5.28 68.32
C GLN A 17 -8.54 -4.86 67.87
N GLN A 18 -7.85 -4.21 68.83
CA GLN A 18 -6.47 -3.74 68.87
C GLN A 18 -5.49 -4.91 69.17
N LEU A 19 -4.14 -4.84 69.20
CA LEU A 19 -3.04 -3.98 68.67
C LEU A 19 -1.70 -4.55 69.26
N ALA A 20 -0.54 -4.00 68.86
CA ALA A 20 0.84 -4.23 69.38
C ALA A 20 1.61 -5.46 68.82
N ALA A 21 2.93 -5.40 68.55
CA ALA A 21 3.99 -4.39 68.79
C ALA A 21 4.86 -4.21 67.50
N ALA A 22 5.40 -3.04 67.09
CA ALA A 22 6.46 -2.20 67.68
C ALA A 22 7.79 -2.96 67.97
N GLY A 23 9.00 -2.61 67.50
CA GLY A 23 9.53 -1.60 66.55
C GLY A 23 10.85 -2.15 65.93
N LYS A 24 11.87 -1.42 65.42
CA LYS A 24 12.26 0.01 65.32
C LYS A 24 13.23 0.20 64.11
N SER A 25 13.54 1.46 63.74
CA SER A 25 14.68 1.86 62.87
C SER A 25 15.97 2.13 63.67
N PRO A 26 17.16 2.10 63.04
CA PRO A 26 18.06 3.26 63.17
C PRO A 26 18.72 3.74 61.84
N GLU A 27 19.15 5.01 61.86
CA GLU A 27 19.82 5.74 60.77
C GLU A 27 21.36 5.88 61.05
N PRO A 28 22.14 6.77 60.40
CA PRO A 28 23.23 6.41 59.48
C PRO A 28 24.65 6.48 60.09
N THR A 29 25.64 5.88 59.40
CA THR A 29 27.07 6.03 59.75
C THR A 29 27.96 6.29 58.53
N SER A 30 28.69 7.40 58.56
CA SER A 30 29.78 7.75 57.65
C SER A 30 31.14 7.32 58.20
N VAL A 31 32.05 6.76 57.38
CA VAL A 31 33.49 6.75 57.69
C VAL A 31 34.34 7.05 56.45
N LEU A 32 35.19 8.06 56.64
CA LEU A 32 36.27 8.58 55.80
C LEU A 32 37.18 7.53 55.15
N TYR A 33 37.72 7.86 53.97
CA TYR A 33 39.18 7.89 53.79
C TYR A 33 39.62 9.01 52.84
N ASN A 34 40.50 9.89 53.33
CA ASN A 34 41.14 10.97 52.56
C ASN A 34 42.39 10.44 51.84
N ARG A 35 42.62 10.90 50.60
CA ARG A 35 43.91 11.49 50.18
C ARG A 35 43.84 12.15 48.80
N SER A 36 43.90 13.48 48.78
CA SER A 36 44.45 14.27 47.67
C SER A 36 46.00 14.31 47.81
N PRO A 37 46.78 14.77 46.80
CA PRO A 37 46.78 16.18 46.38
C PRO A 37 46.71 16.44 44.87
N SER A 38 46.36 17.68 44.53
CA SER A 38 46.29 18.28 43.19
C SER A 38 47.58 19.09 42.87
N PRO A 39 47.59 20.07 41.92
CA PRO A 39 47.67 19.97 40.46
C PRO A 39 48.96 20.68 39.94
N PRO A 40 49.12 21.07 38.65
CA PRO A 40 48.49 22.30 38.07
C PRO A 40 48.13 22.12 36.56
N THR A 41 47.58 23.06 35.74
CA THR A 41 47.28 24.50 35.84
C THR A 41 46.24 24.90 34.76
N SER A 42 45.48 26.01 34.97
CA SER A 42 44.87 26.94 33.97
C SER A 42 43.91 26.42 32.86
N SER A 43 42.86 27.13 32.44
CA SER A 43 42.29 28.41 32.91
C SER A 43 40.83 28.61 32.45
N SER A 44 40.13 29.45 33.20
CA SER A 44 38.73 29.88 33.06
C SER A 44 38.33 30.57 31.74
N LEU A 45 37.07 30.38 31.34
CA LEU A 45 36.03 31.38 30.95
C LEU A 45 34.88 30.62 30.23
N GLY A 46 33.58 30.88 30.39
CA GLY A 46 32.90 31.86 31.23
C GLY A 46 31.84 32.69 30.51
N SER A 47 30.65 32.13 30.22
CA SER A 47 29.36 32.88 30.14
C SER A 47 28.15 31.97 29.88
N SER A 48 26.96 32.51 30.22
CA SER A 48 25.63 31.91 30.04
C SER A 48 25.00 32.36 28.72
N LEU A 49 24.12 31.54 28.11
CA LEU A 49 22.89 31.99 27.43
C LEU A 49 21.95 30.83 27.01
N LYS A 50 20.74 31.20 26.58
CA LYS A 50 19.48 30.44 26.38
C LYS A 50 19.50 29.33 25.30
N PRO A 51 18.48 28.45 25.25
CA PRO A 51 18.28 27.51 24.14
C PRO A 51 17.63 28.20 22.93
N ASP A 52 18.25 28.07 21.75
CA ASP A 52 17.66 28.48 20.46
C ASP A 52 17.23 27.26 19.64
N HIS A 53 16.03 27.33 19.07
CA HIS A 53 15.53 26.39 18.07
C HIS A 53 16.09 26.75 16.69
N HIS A 54 16.79 25.82 16.03
CA HIS A 54 17.05 25.91 14.58
C HIS A 54 16.94 24.55 13.87
N PRO A 55 16.68 24.53 12.55
CA PRO A 55 16.18 23.35 11.84
C PRO A 55 17.30 22.42 11.34
N ILE A 56 16.93 21.17 11.05
CA ILE A 56 17.79 20.14 10.48
C ILE A 56 18.08 20.45 8.99
N PRO A 57 19.34 20.48 8.53
CA PRO A 57 19.69 20.63 7.12
C PRO A 57 19.58 19.30 6.34
N PRO A 58 19.49 19.32 5.00
CA PRO A 58 19.39 18.11 4.18
C PRO A 58 20.69 17.28 4.22
N PRO A 59 20.61 15.95 4.08
CA PRO A 59 21.78 15.08 4.14
C PRO A 59 22.62 15.18 2.87
N ASN A 60 23.93 15.39 3.02
CA ASN A 60 24.87 15.19 1.91
C ASN A 60 26.24 14.74 2.45
N SER A 61 26.79 13.71 1.79
CA SER A 61 28.17 13.19 1.93
C SER A 61 28.61 12.68 3.32
N ILE A 62 28.52 11.37 3.53
CA ILE A 62 29.39 10.65 4.48
C ILE A 62 30.58 10.11 3.68
N ALA A 63 31.78 10.50 4.07
CA ALA A 63 33.02 9.99 3.47
C ALA A 63 33.30 8.55 3.95
N ALA A 64 33.83 7.71 3.07
CA ALA A 64 34.15 6.32 3.35
C ALA A 64 35.44 6.17 4.19
N ALA A 65 35.44 5.19 5.09
CA ALA A 65 36.65 4.56 5.63
C ALA A 65 36.32 3.11 6.06
N ASP A 66 37.03 2.16 5.48
CA ASP A 66 37.32 0.79 5.93
C ASP A 66 36.16 -0.10 6.45
N VAL A 67 35.41 -0.67 5.51
CA VAL A 67 34.98 -2.08 5.58
C VAL A 67 35.21 -2.69 4.19
N ASP A 68 36.37 -3.32 4.00
CA ASP A 68 36.75 -4.00 2.75
C ASP A 68 36.57 -5.51 2.93
N ASP A 69 35.48 -6.06 2.40
CA ASP A 69 35.26 -7.50 2.19
C ASP A 69 34.12 -7.72 1.16
N ASP A 70 34.53 -7.99 -0.08
CA ASP A 70 33.83 -8.74 -1.14
C ASP A 70 32.37 -8.38 -1.55
N TRP A 71 32.02 -7.09 -1.61
CA TRP A 71 30.76 -6.65 -2.24
C TRP A 71 30.82 -6.58 -3.77
N GLU A 72 32.01 -6.46 -4.35
CA GLU A 72 32.22 -6.52 -5.81
C GLU A 72 31.76 -7.87 -6.37
N SER A 73 31.95 -9.00 -5.69
CA SER A 73 31.47 -10.30 -6.18
C SER A 73 29.94 -10.40 -6.27
N VAL A 74 29.20 -9.74 -5.36
CA VAL A 74 27.72 -9.67 -5.41
C VAL A 74 27.26 -8.73 -6.53
N LEU A 75 27.98 -7.64 -6.74
CA LEU A 75 27.75 -6.70 -7.85
C LEU A 75 28.14 -7.29 -9.22
N MET A 76 29.13 -8.18 -9.28
CA MET A 76 29.60 -8.85 -10.50
C MET A 76 28.70 -10.02 -10.92
N ILE A 77 28.14 -10.79 -9.98
CA ILE A 77 27.04 -11.74 -10.28
C ILE A 77 25.79 -10.98 -10.77
N SER A 78 25.62 -9.72 -10.34
CA SER A 78 24.63 -8.77 -10.87
C SER A 78 25.12 -7.99 -12.10
N GLY A 79 26.38 -8.15 -12.50
CA GLY A 79 27.09 -7.29 -13.46
C GLY A 79 26.71 -7.55 -14.90
N ASP A 80 26.51 -8.83 -15.26
CA ASP A 80 25.89 -9.25 -16.52
C ASP A 80 24.40 -8.84 -16.61
N MET A 81 23.80 -8.32 -15.53
CA MET A 81 22.44 -7.78 -15.51
C MET A 81 22.40 -6.25 -15.58
N PHE A 82 23.54 -5.56 -15.43
CA PHE A 82 23.61 -4.08 -15.34
C PHE A 82 24.76 -3.41 -16.13
N ALA A 83 25.51 -4.14 -16.97
CA ALA A 83 26.33 -3.52 -18.00
C ALA A 83 25.43 -2.83 -19.06
N PRO A 84 25.57 -1.51 -19.33
CA PRO A 84 24.62 -0.79 -20.16
C PRO A 84 24.84 -1.08 -21.66
N HIS A 85 24.14 -2.09 -22.18
CA HIS A 85 23.90 -2.15 -23.62
C HIS A 85 22.98 -0.96 -24.02
N PRO A 86 23.22 -0.22 -25.12
CA PRO A 86 22.51 1.04 -25.40
C PRO A 86 21.00 0.96 -25.76
N GLN A 87 20.27 -0.06 -25.31
CA GLN A 87 18.85 -0.26 -25.62
C GLN A 87 17.94 -0.64 -24.43
N ASP A 88 18.48 -0.96 -23.24
CA ASP A 88 17.66 -1.44 -22.11
C ASP A 88 17.03 -0.31 -21.25
N SER A 89 16.25 0.54 -21.89
CA SER A 89 15.13 1.26 -21.25
C SER A 89 13.84 0.42 -21.26
N SER A 90 13.99 -0.91 -21.24
CA SER A 90 13.01 -1.85 -21.77
C SER A 90 11.70 -1.92 -21.00
N PHE A 91 11.67 -1.84 -19.66
CA PHE A 91 10.41 -1.94 -18.91
C PHE A 91 9.42 -0.79 -19.26
N LEU A 92 9.89 0.46 -19.22
CA LEU A 92 9.05 1.62 -19.52
C LEU A 92 8.78 1.76 -21.03
N ARG A 93 9.75 1.36 -21.86
CA ARG A 93 9.57 1.32 -23.31
C ARG A 93 8.61 0.21 -23.75
N TRP A 94 8.58 -0.95 -23.07
CA TRP A 94 7.67 -2.06 -23.32
C TRP A 94 6.22 -1.71 -22.97
N ILE A 95 6.00 -0.98 -21.87
CA ILE A 95 4.69 -0.37 -21.53
C ILE A 95 4.17 0.55 -22.67
N MET A 96 5.05 1.10 -23.52
CA MET A 96 4.71 2.13 -24.52
C MET A 96 4.93 1.72 -26.00
N VAL A 97 5.39 0.51 -26.32
CA VAL A 97 5.72 0.11 -27.70
C VAL A 97 4.52 -0.53 -28.42
N ASP A 98 4.13 0.07 -29.54
CA ASP A 98 3.27 -0.58 -30.53
C ASP A 98 4.05 -1.67 -31.29
N ALA A 99 3.53 -2.90 -31.26
CA ALA A 99 3.91 -3.98 -32.17
C ALA A 99 2.79 -4.22 -33.20
N GLN A 100 3.17 -4.49 -34.45
CA GLN A 100 2.25 -4.51 -35.59
C GLN A 100 1.23 -5.66 -35.58
N PRO A 101 0.05 -5.48 -36.20
CA PRO A 101 -1.05 -6.43 -36.09
C PRO A 101 -0.87 -7.68 -36.97
N HIS A 102 -1.17 -8.84 -36.39
CA HIS A 102 -1.53 -10.04 -37.13
C HIS A 102 -2.97 -10.44 -36.75
N ALA A 103 -3.83 -10.61 -37.75
CA ALA A 103 -5.26 -10.79 -37.58
C ALA A 103 -5.67 -12.25 -37.75
N ILE A 104 -6.36 -12.81 -36.75
CA ILE A 104 -7.15 -14.05 -36.85
C ILE A 104 -8.41 -13.93 -35.93
N PRO A 105 -9.42 -14.82 -35.98
CA PRO A 105 -10.79 -14.37 -36.19
C PRO A 105 -11.72 -14.57 -34.98
N HIS A 106 -12.88 -13.92 -35.03
CA HIS A 106 -13.98 -14.19 -34.10
C HIS A 106 -14.48 -15.64 -34.19
N ASN A 107 -14.74 -16.25 -33.04
CA ASN A 107 -15.66 -17.38 -32.91
C ASN A 107 -16.43 -17.26 -31.57
N PRO A 108 -17.73 -17.57 -31.50
CA PRO A 108 -18.50 -17.45 -30.26
C PRO A 108 -18.34 -18.68 -29.35
N PHE A 109 -18.23 -18.45 -28.04
CA PHE A 109 -18.08 -19.49 -27.02
C PHE A 109 -19.32 -20.40 -26.88
N PRO A 110 -19.14 -21.73 -26.79
CA PRO A 110 -20.04 -22.60 -26.04
C PRO A 110 -19.71 -22.52 -24.54
N PHE A 111 -20.73 -22.59 -23.69
CA PHE A 111 -20.57 -22.65 -22.23
C PHE A 111 -20.34 -24.09 -21.75
N GLU A 112 -19.28 -24.31 -20.97
CA GLU A 112 -19.18 -25.43 -20.03
C GLU A 112 -18.84 -24.86 -18.64
N GLU A 113 -19.62 -25.21 -17.62
CA GLU A 113 -19.23 -24.96 -16.23
C GLU A 113 -18.36 -26.15 -15.77
N PRO A 114 -17.13 -25.93 -15.28
CA PRO A 114 -16.30 -27.00 -14.77
C PRO A 114 -16.85 -27.50 -13.43
N ASN A 115 -17.11 -28.80 -13.32
CA ASN A 115 -17.40 -29.46 -12.05
C ASN A 115 -16.20 -29.27 -11.10
N GLN A 116 -16.30 -28.36 -10.13
CA GLN A 116 -15.32 -28.27 -9.05
C GLN A 116 -15.44 -29.49 -8.12
N PRO A 117 -14.34 -30.10 -7.67
CA PRO A 117 -14.40 -31.22 -6.76
C PRO A 117 -14.85 -30.75 -5.37
N GLN A 118 -15.82 -31.47 -4.80
CA GLN A 118 -16.53 -31.11 -3.54
C GLN A 118 -15.60 -30.93 -2.31
N ASP A 119 -14.35 -31.39 -2.40
CA ASP A 119 -13.33 -31.23 -1.36
C ASP A 119 -12.79 -29.78 -1.27
N GLU A 120 -12.76 -29.00 -2.37
CA GLU A 120 -12.24 -27.62 -2.31
C GLU A 120 -13.16 -26.68 -1.54
N ASP A 121 -14.47 -26.73 -1.82
CA ASP A 121 -15.48 -25.94 -1.09
C ASP A 121 -15.48 -26.27 0.41
N ALA A 122 -15.29 -27.55 0.75
CA ALA A 122 -15.17 -27.97 2.14
C ALA A 122 -13.93 -27.35 2.83
N LEU A 123 -12.78 -27.30 2.16
CA LEU A 123 -11.56 -26.66 2.69
C LEU A 123 -11.74 -25.14 2.86
N VAL A 124 -12.43 -24.49 1.91
CA VAL A 124 -12.77 -23.06 2.00
C VAL A 124 -13.71 -22.80 3.18
N GLU A 125 -14.78 -23.57 3.36
CA GLU A 125 -15.68 -23.39 4.51
C GLU A 125 -14.98 -23.60 5.86
N HIS A 126 -14.06 -24.56 5.98
CA HIS A 126 -13.24 -24.70 7.21
C HIS A 126 -12.35 -23.47 7.46
N LEU A 127 -11.82 -22.83 6.41
CA LEU A 127 -11.06 -21.58 6.54
C LEU A 127 -11.98 -20.41 6.95
N LEU A 128 -13.21 -20.36 6.44
CA LEU A 128 -14.22 -19.39 6.86
C LEU A 128 -14.69 -19.64 8.31
N ASP A 129 -14.78 -20.89 8.77
CA ASP A 129 -15.02 -21.22 10.17
C ASP A 129 -13.90 -20.70 11.08
N ALA A 130 -12.63 -20.86 10.70
CA ALA A 130 -11.53 -20.25 11.44
C ALA A 130 -11.69 -18.72 11.53
N ALA A 131 -12.09 -18.07 10.43
CA ALA A 131 -12.39 -16.64 10.42
C ALA A 131 -13.60 -16.28 11.32
N ARG A 132 -14.64 -17.13 11.42
CA ARG A 132 -15.80 -16.95 12.32
C ARG A 132 -15.34 -16.96 13.79
N HIS A 133 -14.46 -17.89 14.15
CA HIS A 133 -13.88 -17.95 15.49
C HIS A 133 -12.96 -16.74 15.79
N LEU A 134 -12.18 -16.25 14.83
CA LEU A 134 -11.37 -15.03 14.99
C LEU A 134 -12.25 -13.78 15.20
N ASP A 135 -13.31 -13.58 14.41
CA ASP A 135 -14.27 -12.47 14.54
C ASP A 135 -14.94 -12.47 15.94
N ALA A 136 -15.16 -13.68 16.49
CA ALA A 136 -15.71 -13.89 17.83
C ALA A 136 -14.68 -13.79 18.98
N GLY A 137 -13.39 -13.59 18.68
CA GLY A 137 -12.30 -13.56 19.67
C GLY A 137 -11.83 -14.93 20.17
N ASP A 138 -12.33 -16.04 19.63
CA ASP A 138 -11.92 -17.41 19.95
C ASP A 138 -10.66 -17.81 19.13
N ILE A 139 -9.55 -17.17 19.47
CA ILE A 139 -8.25 -17.37 18.83
C ILE A 139 -7.77 -18.84 18.96
N THR A 140 -8.15 -19.52 20.05
CA THR A 140 -7.71 -20.89 20.34
C THR A 140 -8.34 -21.88 19.37
N THR A 141 -9.67 -21.85 19.20
CA THR A 141 -10.35 -22.74 18.24
C THR A 141 -9.97 -22.41 16.81
N ALA A 142 -9.87 -21.12 16.46
CA ALA A 142 -9.40 -20.68 15.14
C ALA A 142 -8.02 -21.28 14.79
N LYS A 143 -7.03 -21.15 15.67
CA LYS A 143 -5.69 -21.73 15.47
C LYS A 143 -5.75 -23.25 15.36
N GLY A 144 -6.62 -23.93 16.11
CA GLY A 144 -6.86 -25.37 16.00
C GLY A 144 -7.47 -25.80 14.66
N ILE A 145 -8.30 -24.98 14.03
CA ILE A 145 -8.82 -25.20 12.66
C ILE A 145 -7.70 -24.97 11.63
N LEU A 146 -7.02 -23.82 11.69
CA LEU A 146 -5.96 -23.44 10.76
C LEU A 146 -4.77 -24.42 10.76
N ALA A 147 -4.39 -24.95 11.93
CA ALA A 147 -3.35 -25.96 12.04
C ALA A 147 -3.72 -27.29 11.34
N ARG A 148 -5.00 -27.68 11.34
CA ARG A 148 -5.48 -28.86 10.59
C ARG A 148 -5.44 -28.60 9.08
N LEU A 149 -5.83 -27.41 8.64
CA LEU A 149 -5.77 -26.99 7.24
C LEU A 149 -4.34 -26.90 6.69
N ASN A 150 -3.33 -26.72 7.55
CA ASN A 150 -1.93 -26.61 7.12
C ASN A 150 -1.44 -27.84 6.32
N HIS A 151 -1.90 -29.04 6.68
CA HIS A 151 -1.54 -30.29 6.00
C HIS A 151 -2.34 -30.56 4.71
N LEU A 152 -3.43 -29.82 4.48
CA LEU A 152 -4.36 -30.03 3.36
C LEU A 152 -4.20 -28.99 2.23
N LEU A 153 -3.35 -27.98 2.45
CA LEU A 153 -3.18 -26.81 1.59
C LEU A 153 -1.70 -26.58 1.21
N PRO A 154 -1.09 -27.57 0.52
CA PRO A 154 -0.34 -27.29 -0.71
C PRO A 154 -1.04 -27.95 -1.90
N SER A 155 -1.50 -27.15 -2.86
CA SER A 155 -2.23 -27.61 -4.05
C SER A 155 -1.89 -26.71 -5.25
N PRO A 156 -1.89 -27.23 -6.50
CA PRO A 156 -1.74 -26.40 -7.69
C PRO A 156 -2.94 -25.47 -7.94
N SER A 157 -4.12 -25.79 -7.39
CA SER A 157 -5.35 -25.02 -7.58
C SER A 157 -5.18 -23.55 -7.17
N PRO A 158 -5.49 -22.56 -8.05
CA PRO A 158 -5.46 -21.13 -7.70
C PRO A 158 -6.28 -20.80 -6.44
N LEU A 159 -7.42 -21.47 -6.27
CA LEU A 159 -8.32 -21.30 -5.13
C LEU A 159 -7.65 -21.74 -3.82
N LEU A 160 -7.02 -22.91 -3.82
CA LEU A 160 -6.35 -23.45 -2.64
C LEU A 160 -5.00 -22.78 -2.36
N ARG A 161 -4.30 -22.23 -3.36
CA ARG A 161 -3.16 -21.32 -3.15
C ARG A 161 -3.60 -20.02 -2.46
N ALA A 162 -4.68 -19.39 -2.92
CA ALA A 162 -5.26 -18.22 -2.26
C ALA A 162 -5.71 -18.54 -0.81
N ALA A 163 -6.32 -19.72 -0.58
CA ALA A 163 -6.67 -20.20 0.75
C ALA A 163 -5.44 -20.41 1.66
N ALA A 164 -4.33 -20.91 1.11
CA ALA A 164 -3.07 -21.09 1.84
C ALA A 164 -2.45 -19.74 2.26
N LEU A 165 -2.46 -18.72 1.40
CA LEU A 165 -2.02 -17.37 1.73
C LEU A 165 -2.83 -16.78 2.91
N LEU A 166 -4.16 -16.94 2.87
CA LEU A 166 -5.05 -16.42 3.90
C LEU A 166 -4.96 -17.21 5.23
N ARG A 167 -4.77 -18.53 5.15
CA ARG A 167 -4.43 -19.38 6.32
C ARG A 167 -3.15 -18.88 7.00
N ASP A 168 -2.10 -18.63 6.22
CA ASP A 168 -0.82 -18.16 6.75
C ASP A 168 -0.99 -16.80 7.45
N ALA A 169 -1.68 -15.86 6.81
CA ALA A 169 -1.98 -14.54 7.37
C ALA A 169 -2.77 -14.59 8.69
N PHE A 170 -3.63 -15.59 8.89
CA PHE A 170 -4.33 -15.80 10.17
C PHE A 170 -3.51 -16.55 11.24
N LEU A 171 -2.46 -17.28 10.85
CA LEU A 171 -1.59 -18.02 11.76
C LEU A 171 -0.39 -17.19 12.25
N LEU A 172 0.18 -16.38 11.36
CA LEU A 172 1.41 -15.65 11.59
C LEU A 172 1.17 -14.34 12.38
N PRO A 173 2.12 -13.92 13.23
CA PRO A 173 2.13 -12.55 13.74
C PRO A 173 2.38 -11.56 12.58
N PRO A 174 2.05 -10.26 12.76
CA PRO A 174 2.39 -9.24 11.76
C PRO A 174 3.88 -9.28 11.41
N PRO A 175 4.25 -9.11 10.12
CA PRO A 175 5.63 -9.15 9.69
C PRO A 175 6.47 -8.04 10.36
N PRO A 176 7.79 -8.24 10.51
CA PRO A 176 8.67 -7.22 11.07
C PRO A 176 8.66 -5.95 10.19
N PRO A 177 8.82 -4.75 10.78
CA PRO A 177 8.66 -3.46 10.09
C PRO A 177 9.79 -3.11 9.10
N SER A 178 10.63 -4.07 8.74
CA SER A 178 11.70 -3.90 7.76
C SER A 178 11.93 -5.22 7.03
N SER A 179 11.56 -5.28 5.75
CA SER A 179 12.00 -6.38 4.88
C SER A 179 13.52 -6.32 4.68
N PRO A 180 14.24 -7.46 4.68
CA PRO A 180 15.67 -7.48 4.43
C PRO A 180 16.02 -6.87 3.06
N PRO A 181 17.22 -6.29 2.88
CA PRO A 181 17.63 -5.64 1.62
C PRO A 181 17.55 -6.57 0.40
N LEU A 182 17.76 -7.87 0.60
CA LEU A 182 17.69 -8.92 -0.43
C LEU A 182 16.28 -9.14 -1.00
N ASP A 183 15.23 -8.68 -0.31
CA ASP A 183 13.86 -8.73 -0.84
C ASP A 183 13.63 -7.67 -1.92
N VAL A 184 14.40 -6.57 -1.96
CA VAL A 184 14.14 -5.45 -2.89
C VAL A 184 14.23 -5.88 -4.36
N PRO A 185 15.26 -6.63 -4.82
CA PRO A 185 15.28 -7.19 -6.16
C PRO A 185 14.15 -8.20 -6.43
N LEU A 186 13.75 -8.98 -5.42
CA LEU A 186 12.68 -9.98 -5.55
C LEU A 186 11.30 -9.34 -5.68
N LYS A 187 11.01 -8.30 -4.90
CA LYS A 187 9.83 -7.44 -5.04
C LYS A 187 9.80 -6.78 -6.43
N LEU A 188 10.91 -6.18 -6.87
CA LEU A 188 11.00 -5.56 -8.20
C LEU A 188 10.74 -6.59 -9.31
N ALA A 189 11.33 -7.78 -9.21
CA ALA A 189 11.10 -8.87 -10.15
C ALA A 189 9.64 -9.37 -10.12
N ALA A 190 8.98 -9.39 -8.96
CA ALA A 190 7.57 -9.74 -8.84
C ALA A 190 6.65 -8.67 -9.48
N HIS A 191 6.92 -7.38 -9.25
CA HIS A 191 6.17 -6.28 -9.87
C HIS A 191 6.31 -6.29 -11.39
N LYS A 192 7.53 -6.55 -11.90
CA LYS A 192 7.74 -6.76 -13.33
C LYS A 192 7.00 -8.01 -13.82
N ALA A 193 7.11 -9.15 -13.15
CA ALA A 193 6.42 -10.39 -13.53
C ALA A 193 4.89 -10.22 -13.59
N LEU A 194 4.29 -9.48 -12.66
CA LEU A 194 2.85 -9.17 -12.69
C LEU A 194 2.49 -8.30 -13.90
N ALA A 195 3.26 -7.25 -14.21
CA ALA A 195 3.02 -6.41 -15.37
C ALA A 195 3.24 -7.17 -16.70
N ASP A 196 4.25 -8.04 -16.77
CA ASP A 196 4.58 -8.84 -17.95
C ASP A 196 3.51 -9.92 -18.23
N ALA A 197 2.88 -10.48 -17.18
CA ALA A 197 1.91 -11.58 -17.28
C ALA A 197 0.43 -11.15 -17.23
N SER A 198 0.10 -9.95 -16.74
CA SER A 198 -1.29 -9.51 -16.51
C SER A 198 -1.52 -8.05 -16.94
N PRO A 199 -2.62 -7.72 -17.66
CA PRO A 199 -2.94 -6.35 -18.05
C PRO A 199 -3.38 -5.46 -16.87
N THR A 200 -3.45 -5.99 -15.64
CA THR A 200 -3.94 -5.27 -14.45
C THR A 200 -3.14 -4.00 -14.14
N VAL A 201 -1.82 -4.02 -14.30
CA VAL A 201 -0.95 -2.85 -14.01
C VAL A 201 -1.14 -1.77 -15.08
N GLN A 202 -1.14 -2.15 -16.35
CA GLN A 202 -1.31 -1.25 -17.50
C GLN A 202 -2.72 -0.63 -17.51
N PHE A 203 -3.76 -1.43 -17.24
CA PHE A 203 -5.14 -0.94 -17.13
C PHE A 203 -5.26 0.14 -16.05
N ALA A 204 -4.72 -0.12 -14.85
CA ALA A 204 -4.73 0.83 -13.76
C ALA A 204 -3.96 2.12 -14.14
N ALA A 205 -2.74 1.98 -14.67
CA ALA A 205 -1.90 3.12 -15.05
C ALA A 205 -2.50 3.98 -16.16
N PHE A 206 -2.99 3.36 -17.26
CA PHE A 206 -3.54 4.09 -18.41
C PHE A 206 -4.87 4.76 -18.09
N THR A 207 -5.79 4.04 -17.44
CA THR A 207 -7.09 4.61 -17.04
C THR A 207 -6.92 5.75 -16.05
N SER A 208 -5.99 5.62 -15.09
CA SER A 208 -5.64 6.70 -14.15
C SER A 208 -5.00 7.89 -14.86
N THR A 209 -4.05 7.64 -15.78
CA THR A 209 -3.41 8.68 -16.59
C THR A 209 -4.44 9.48 -17.38
N GLN A 210 -5.37 8.80 -18.06
CA GLN A 210 -6.40 9.46 -18.87
C GLN A 210 -7.36 10.26 -17.99
N ALA A 211 -7.80 9.73 -16.85
CA ALA A 211 -8.64 10.46 -15.90
C ALA A 211 -7.96 11.74 -15.37
N ILE A 212 -6.65 11.69 -15.12
CA ILE A 212 -5.85 12.87 -14.72
C ILE A 212 -5.77 13.87 -15.88
N LEU A 213 -5.43 13.43 -17.09
CA LEU A 213 -5.33 14.30 -18.27
C LEU A 213 -6.67 14.99 -18.60
N ASP A 214 -7.79 14.27 -18.47
CA ASP A 214 -9.13 14.82 -18.72
C ASP A 214 -9.50 15.88 -17.66
N ALA A 215 -9.22 15.63 -16.38
CA ALA A 215 -9.46 16.60 -15.31
C ALA A 215 -8.56 17.85 -15.45
N LEU A 216 -7.30 17.68 -15.83
CA LEU A 216 -6.37 18.78 -16.09
C LEU A 216 -6.80 19.62 -17.31
N ALA A 217 -7.35 18.98 -18.35
CA ALA A 217 -7.85 19.66 -19.54
C ALA A 217 -9.17 20.43 -19.31
N ALA A 218 -9.97 20.03 -18.30
CA ALA A 218 -11.19 20.73 -17.92
C ALA A 218 -10.96 21.99 -17.05
N GLY A 219 -9.76 22.12 -16.45
CA GLY A 219 -9.37 23.28 -15.66
C GLY A 219 -8.72 24.40 -16.48
N ASN A 220 -8.27 25.46 -15.80
CA ASN A 220 -7.28 26.38 -16.38
C ASN A 220 -5.97 25.60 -16.63
N ALA A 221 -5.30 25.91 -17.75
CA ALA A 221 -4.06 25.23 -18.14
C ALA A 221 -2.93 25.42 -17.10
N ALA A 222 -2.79 24.47 -16.19
CA ALA A 222 -1.79 24.48 -15.14
C ALA A 222 -0.38 24.24 -15.70
N ARG A 223 0.59 25.05 -15.25
CA ARG A 223 2.01 24.93 -15.62
C ARG A 223 2.78 23.93 -14.76
N ARG A 224 2.14 23.37 -13.73
CA ARG A 224 2.68 22.28 -12.95
C ARG A 224 1.59 21.31 -12.53
N VAL A 225 1.89 20.02 -12.58
CA VAL A 225 1.04 18.95 -12.05
C VAL A 225 1.72 18.41 -10.80
N HIS A 226 1.04 18.48 -9.66
CA HIS A 226 1.51 17.92 -8.39
C HIS A 226 0.76 16.62 -8.12
N ILE A 227 1.45 15.50 -8.27
CA ILE A 227 0.95 14.17 -8.00
C ILE A 227 1.23 13.85 -6.53
N VAL A 228 0.20 13.50 -5.76
CA VAL A 228 0.34 12.96 -4.40
C VAL A 228 -0.08 11.50 -4.42
N ASP A 229 0.87 10.61 -4.15
CA ASP A 229 0.70 9.17 -4.33
C ASP A 229 0.77 8.43 -2.98
N PHE A 230 -0.31 7.75 -2.61
CA PHE A 230 -0.39 6.92 -1.42
C PHE A 230 0.18 5.51 -1.64
N ASP A 231 0.40 5.08 -2.89
CA ASP A 231 1.03 3.80 -3.21
C ASP A 231 2.00 3.83 -4.39
N LEU A 232 3.17 4.41 -4.15
CA LEU A 232 4.23 4.51 -5.13
C LEU A 232 4.68 3.15 -5.69
N ALA A 233 4.74 2.11 -4.86
CA ALA A 233 5.45 0.86 -5.16
C ALA A 233 6.83 1.15 -5.82
N PHE A 234 7.07 0.65 -7.04
CA PHE A 234 8.25 0.95 -7.87
C PHE A 234 8.01 2.02 -8.96
N GLY A 235 6.98 2.87 -8.78
CA GLY A 235 6.67 4.02 -9.64
C GLY A 235 6.00 3.71 -10.98
N ALA A 236 5.64 2.45 -11.26
CA ALA A 236 5.19 1.99 -12.58
C ALA A 236 3.94 2.71 -13.14
N HIS A 237 3.12 3.35 -12.30
CA HIS A 237 1.93 4.10 -12.74
C HIS A 237 2.25 5.44 -13.42
N TRP A 238 3.41 6.04 -13.17
CA TRP A 238 3.71 7.43 -13.54
C TRP A 238 4.32 7.66 -14.94
N PRO A 239 5.14 6.75 -15.51
CA PRO A 239 5.72 6.90 -16.84
C PRO A 239 4.71 7.20 -17.97
N PRO A 240 3.51 6.58 -18.05
CA PRO A 240 2.52 6.94 -19.07
C PRO A 240 2.04 8.40 -18.97
N LEU A 241 1.86 8.92 -17.76
CA LEU A 241 1.46 10.31 -17.53
C LEU A 241 2.60 11.29 -17.89
N ILE A 242 3.85 10.97 -17.51
CA ILE A 242 5.03 11.76 -17.90
C ILE A 242 5.15 11.81 -19.44
N HIS A 243 4.94 10.68 -20.12
CA HIS A 243 4.97 10.59 -21.57
C HIS A 243 3.88 11.43 -22.27
N GLU A 244 2.63 11.31 -21.82
CA GLU A 244 1.52 12.08 -22.41
C GLU A 244 1.65 13.59 -22.16
N LEU A 245 2.14 14.00 -20.98
CA LEU A 245 2.41 15.42 -20.71
C LEU A 245 3.54 15.96 -21.60
N ALA A 246 4.60 15.18 -21.83
CA ALA A 246 5.66 15.52 -22.79
C ALA A 246 5.12 15.67 -24.22
N ARG A 247 4.32 14.70 -24.69
CA ARG A 247 3.72 14.70 -26.04
C ARG A 247 2.81 15.89 -26.30
N ARG A 248 2.12 16.38 -25.28
CA ARG A 248 1.15 17.49 -25.40
C ARG A 248 1.83 18.87 -25.46
N SER A 249 3.16 18.94 -25.41
CA SER A 249 3.97 20.18 -25.54
C SER A 249 3.58 21.27 -24.56
N LEU A 250 3.00 20.90 -23.42
CA LEU A 250 2.75 21.82 -22.33
C LEU A 250 4.09 22.09 -21.63
N THR A 251 4.32 23.32 -21.18
CA THR A 251 5.49 23.68 -20.35
C THR A 251 5.33 23.19 -18.90
N THR A 252 4.75 22.00 -18.75
CA THR A 252 4.25 21.45 -17.50
C THR A 252 5.37 20.72 -16.79
N SER A 253 5.76 21.29 -15.65
CA SER A 253 6.60 20.59 -14.68
C SER A 253 5.78 19.53 -13.94
N ILE A 254 6.39 18.42 -13.56
CA ILE A 254 5.76 17.36 -12.77
C ILE A 254 6.45 17.30 -11.41
N LYS A 255 5.65 17.34 -10.36
CA LYS A 255 6.10 17.15 -8.97
C LYS A 255 5.41 15.91 -8.43
N LEU A 256 6.17 14.87 -8.11
CA LEU A 256 5.64 13.65 -7.50
C LEU A 256 5.96 13.68 -5.99
N THR A 257 4.95 13.49 -5.15
CA THR A 257 5.10 13.37 -3.70
C THR A 257 4.56 12.02 -3.26
N ALA A 258 5.46 11.10 -2.97
CA ALA A 258 5.14 9.78 -2.49
C ALA A 258 4.96 9.79 -0.96
N LEU A 259 3.83 9.26 -0.49
CA LEU A 259 3.61 8.97 0.92
C LEU A 259 4.12 7.57 1.23
N VAL A 260 5.01 7.47 2.21
CA VAL A 260 5.76 6.26 2.50
C VAL A 260 5.70 5.93 3.98
N SER A 261 5.17 4.75 4.30
CA SER A 261 5.33 4.18 5.64
C SER A 261 6.76 3.62 5.78
N PRO A 262 7.59 4.15 6.70
CA PRO A 262 8.93 3.64 6.94
C PRO A 262 8.95 2.20 7.47
N ALA A 263 7.80 1.70 7.93
CA ALA A 263 7.60 0.35 8.45
C ALA A 263 7.24 -0.69 7.37
N SER A 264 7.14 -0.30 6.09
CA SER A 264 6.74 -1.21 5.00
C SER A 264 7.61 -1.15 3.73
N ARG A 265 8.29 -0.03 3.46
CA ARG A 265 9.14 0.13 2.26
C ARG A 265 10.61 0.31 2.64
N HIS A 266 11.48 -0.51 2.05
CA HIS A 266 12.93 -0.39 2.26
C HIS A 266 13.46 0.87 1.54
N PRO A 267 14.41 1.65 2.11
CA PRO A 267 14.91 2.88 1.48
C PRO A 267 15.44 2.72 0.04
N LEU A 268 15.97 1.54 -0.29
CA LEU A 268 16.42 1.21 -1.65
C LEU A 268 15.27 1.19 -2.68
N GLU A 269 14.05 0.81 -2.29
CA GLU A 269 12.88 0.82 -3.18
C GLU A 269 12.56 2.25 -3.63
N LEU A 270 12.61 3.21 -2.70
CA LEU A 270 12.43 4.62 -2.99
C LEU A 270 13.57 5.16 -3.87
N HIS A 271 14.81 4.80 -3.57
CA HIS A 271 15.97 5.26 -4.33
C HIS A 271 15.93 4.79 -5.80
N LEU A 272 15.65 3.49 -6.02
CA LEU A 272 15.47 2.92 -7.35
C LEU A 272 14.31 3.60 -8.12
N THR A 273 13.21 3.88 -7.44
CA THR A 273 12.05 4.56 -8.03
C THR A 273 12.37 6.00 -8.39
N TYR A 274 13.03 6.73 -7.49
CA TYR A 274 13.50 8.10 -7.71
C TYR A 274 14.39 8.19 -8.95
N GLU A 275 15.42 7.34 -9.03
CA GLU A 275 16.33 7.34 -10.19
C GLU A 275 15.60 7.01 -11.48
N THR A 276 14.74 5.99 -11.47
CA THR A 276 14.03 5.50 -12.65
C THR A 276 13.10 6.57 -13.22
N LEU A 277 12.29 7.21 -12.38
CA LEU A 277 11.37 8.27 -12.81
C LEU A 277 12.10 9.55 -13.22
N THR A 278 13.15 9.95 -12.49
CA THR A 278 13.95 11.13 -12.81
C THR A 278 14.65 10.97 -14.15
N ARG A 279 15.26 9.80 -14.41
CA ARG A 279 15.89 9.45 -15.69
C ARG A 279 14.88 9.46 -16.83
N PHE A 280 13.73 8.81 -16.65
CA PHE A 280 12.67 8.76 -17.65
C PHE A 280 12.09 10.15 -18.01
N ALA A 281 11.90 11.02 -17.00
CA ALA A 281 11.47 12.39 -17.25
C ALA A 281 12.53 13.23 -17.97
N ALA A 282 13.81 13.06 -17.61
CA ALA A 282 14.93 13.72 -18.28
C ALA A 282 15.08 13.30 -19.75
N ASP A 283 14.91 12.01 -20.07
CA ASP A 283 14.90 11.48 -21.45
C ASP A 283 13.80 12.10 -22.32
N LEU A 284 12.70 12.54 -21.69
CA LEU A 284 11.56 13.22 -22.34
C LEU A 284 11.61 14.76 -22.20
N ALA A 285 12.71 15.31 -21.65
CA ALA A 285 12.89 16.73 -21.35
C ALA A 285 11.78 17.37 -20.48
N VAL A 286 11.12 16.58 -19.63
CA VAL A 286 10.10 17.04 -18.67
C VAL A 286 10.76 17.47 -17.37
N PRO A 287 10.57 18.72 -16.89
CA PRO A 287 11.07 19.13 -15.59
C PRO A 287 10.37 18.34 -14.47
N PHE A 288 11.14 17.59 -13.69
CA PHE A 288 10.64 16.63 -12.69
C PHE A 288 11.20 16.91 -11.29
N GLU A 289 10.31 16.92 -10.30
CA GLU A 289 10.62 17.01 -8.87
C GLU A 289 10.05 15.76 -8.17
N PHE A 290 10.83 15.15 -7.28
CA PHE A 290 10.40 13.99 -6.50
C PHE A 290 10.63 14.24 -5.02
N ASN A 291 9.57 14.06 -4.23
CA ASN A 291 9.58 14.13 -2.77
C ASN A 291 9.07 12.82 -2.18
N ALA A 292 9.70 12.34 -1.11
CA ALA A 292 9.18 11.27 -0.28
C ALA A 292 8.85 11.82 1.11
N VAL A 293 7.62 11.58 1.57
CA VAL A 293 7.10 12.07 2.85
C VAL A 293 6.75 10.88 3.72
N ALA A 294 7.28 10.85 4.94
CA ALA A 294 6.98 9.81 5.91
C ALA A 294 5.49 9.88 6.30
N PHE A 295 4.78 8.78 6.13
CA PHE A 295 3.34 8.68 6.33
C PHE A 295 2.99 7.35 6.99
N ASP A 296 2.51 7.41 8.22
CA ASP A 296 1.98 6.26 8.94
C ASP A 296 0.44 6.31 8.91
N PRO A 297 -0.24 5.36 8.24
CA PRO A 297 -1.70 5.30 8.17
C PRO A 297 -2.40 5.10 9.53
N LEU A 298 -1.67 4.73 10.58
CA LEU A 298 -2.17 4.49 11.93
C LEU A 298 -1.87 5.64 12.90
N ALA A 299 -1.01 6.58 12.50
CA ALA A 299 -0.65 7.73 13.32
C ALA A 299 -1.74 8.82 13.32
N ALA A 300 -1.68 9.71 14.32
CA ALA A 300 -2.52 10.90 14.34
C ALA A 300 -2.19 11.81 13.15
N ILE A 301 -3.15 11.94 12.23
CA ILE A 301 -2.95 12.70 11.00
C ILE A 301 -2.71 14.18 11.30
N THR A 302 -1.57 14.66 10.82
CA THR A 302 -1.21 16.08 10.79
C THR A 302 -1.69 16.72 9.48
N SER A 303 -1.76 18.05 9.41
CA SER A 303 -2.16 18.74 8.16
C SER A 303 -1.16 18.48 7.01
N PRO A 304 -1.55 18.58 5.73
CA PRO A 304 -0.62 18.44 4.61
C PRO A 304 0.58 19.38 4.72
N ALA A 305 0.34 20.63 5.11
CA ALA A 305 1.37 21.66 5.27
C ALA A 305 2.42 21.28 6.34
N THR A 306 1.99 20.66 7.45
CA THR A 306 2.91 20.17 8.50
C THR A 306 3.71 18.93 8.07
N MET A 307 3.24 18.19 7.06
CA MET A 307 4.03 17.12 6.40
C MET A 307 4.94 17.64 5.27
N GLY A 308 4.95 18.96 5.00
CA GLY A 308 5.66 19.55 3.86
C GLY A 308 4.94 19.42 2.51
N ILE A 309 3.72 18.87 2.49
CA ILE A 309 2.91 18.72 1.29
C ILE A 309 2.15 20.02 1.04
N SER A 310 2.73 20.90 0.24
CA SER A 310 2.10 22.14 -0.21
C SER A 310 2.05 22.19 -1.73
N ALA A 311 0.91 22.62 -2.26
CA ALA A 311 0.73 23.00 -3.65
C ALA A 311 1.06 24.49 -3.86
N ALA A 312 1.69 24.83 -4.99
CA ALA A 312 1.83 26.21 -5.44
C ALA A 312 0.51 26.75 -6.06
N PRO A 313 0.31 28.08 -6.18
CA PRO A 313 -0.92 28.64 -6.75
C PRO A 313 -1.21 28.28 -8.21
N ASP A 314 -0.20 27.81 -8.96
CA ASP A 314 -0.28 27.35 -10.35
C ASP A 314 -0.13 25.82 -10.50
N GLU A 315 -0.10 25.08 -9.39
CA GLU A 315 -0.08 23.61 -9.35
C GLU A 315 -1.51 23.04 -9.37
N ALA A 316 -1.79 22.18 -10.34
CA ALA A 316 -2.96 21.31 -10.30
C ALA A 316 -2.61 20.02 -9.54
N VAL A 317 -3.28 19.78 -8.40
CA VAL A 317 -3.04 18.60 -7.57
C VAL A 317 -3.86 17.42 -8.06
N ALA A 318 -3.19 16.30 -8.35
CA ALA A 318 -3.80 15.00 -8.63
C ALA A 318 -3.44 14.03 -7.50
N VAL A 319 -4.42 13.35 -6.92
CA VAL A 319 -4.19 12.39 -5.82
C VAL A 319 -4.48 10.97 -6.31
N HIS A 320 -3.57 10.03 -6.03
CA HIS A 320 -3.76 8.61 -6.28
C HIS A 320 -3.99 7.86 -4.97
N LEU A 321 -5.15 7.20 -4.87
CA LEU A 321 -5.59 6.42 -3.71
C LEU A 321 -5.76 4.94 -4.05
N PRO A 322 -4.88 4.05 -3.58
CA PRO A 322 -5.15 2.60 -3.63
C PRO A 322 -6.36 2.23 -2.75
N SER A 323 -6.94 1.07 -3.03
CA SER A 323 -7.88 0.34 -2.18
C SER A 323 -7.61 -1.16 -2.39
N GLY A 324 -7.50 -1.94 -1.31
CA GLY A 324 -7.15 -3.37 -1.39
C GLY A 324 -5.72 -3.68 -1.85
N SER A 325 -4.83 -2.70 -1.98
CA SER A 325 -3.43 -2.94 -2.38
C SER A 325 -2.62 -3.68 -1.30
N GLY A 326 -2.93 -3.42 -0.02
CA GLY A 326 -2.15 -3.90 1.14
C GLY A 326 -1.16 -2.88 1.71
N THR A 327 -1.19 -1.65 1.20
CA THR A 327 -0.23 -0.55 1.52
C THR A 327 -0.89 0.67 2.15
N PHE A 328 -2.23 0.73 2.11
CA PHE A 328 -3.07 1.82 2.58
C PHE A 328 -4.40 1.23 3.09
N SER A 329 -4.89 1.76 4.21
CA SER A 329 -6.23 1.49 4.74
C SER A 329 -7.07 2.78 4.64
N PRO A 330 -8.28 2.75 4.05
CA PRO A 330 -9.13 3.93 3.98
C PRO A 330 -9.66 4.29 5.38
N ALA A 331 -9.31 5.48 5.87
CA ALA A 331 -9.79 6.02 7.15
C ALA A 331 -10.42 7.42 6.95
N PRO A 332 -11.43 7.83 7.75
CA PRO A 332 -12.07 9.13 7.58
C PRO A 332 -11.09 10.30 7.66
N ALA A 333 -10.02 10.12 8.45
CA ALA A 333 -8.93 11.08 8.56
C ALA A 333 -8.09 11.15 7.25
N HIS A 334 -7.83 10.03 6.55
CA HIS A 334 -7.17 10.04 5.24
C HIS A 334 -7.98 10.82 4.20
N VAL A 335 -9.30 10.63 4.17
CA VAL A 335 -10.18 11.39 3.25
C VAL A 335 -10.20 12.88 3.58
N ARG A 336 -10.10 13.26 4.86
CA ARG A 336 -9.91 14.67 5.26
C ARG A 336 -8.58 15.24 4.80
N LEU A 337 -7.47 14.50 4.96
CA LEU A 337 -6.15 14.89 4.46
C LEU A 337 -6.18 15.15 2.95
N VAL A 338 -6.80 14.24 2.19
CA VAL A 338 -7.00 14.38 0.73
C VAL A 338 -7.85 15.61 0.40
N LYS A 339 -8.89 15.91 1.19
CA LYS A 339 -9.70 17.12 0.99
C LYS A 339 -8.94 18.41 1.29
N GLU A 340 -8.06 18.40 2.28
CA GLU A 340 -7.20 19.55 2.63
C GLU A 340 -6.18 19.89 1.54
N LEU A 341 -5.77 18.91 0.71
CA LEU A 341 -4.95 19.13 -0.50
C LEU A 341 -5.69 19.88 -1.63
N ARG A 342 -7.03 19.99 -1.57
CA ARG A 342 -7.90 20.58 -2.62
C ARG A 342 -7.60 20.05 -4.04
N PRO A 343 -7.65 18.73 -4.25
CA PRO A 343 -7.28 18.12 -5.52
C PRO A 343 -8.19 18.53 -6.66
N ALA A 344 -7.59 18.79 -7.82
CA ALA A 344 -8.32 18.90 -9.09
C ALA A 344 -8.94 17.55 -9.49
N VAL A 345 -8.27 16.45 -9.14
CA VAL A 345 -8.78 15.09 -9.30
C VAL A 345 -8.22 14.16 -8.23
N VAL A 346 -9.07 13.26 -7.73
CA VAL A 346 -8.68 12.08 -6.98
C VAL A 346 -8.98 10.87 -7.87
N VAL A 347 -7.96 10.08 -8.19
CA VAL A 347 -8.12 8.78 -8.83
C VAL A 347 -7.97 7.70 -7.77
N SER A 348 -8.94 6.81 -7.68
CA SER A 348 -8.89 5.66 -6.78
C SER A 348 -8.81 4.36 -7.58
N VAL A 349 -7.84 3.51 -7.23
CA VAL A 349 -7.60 2.20 -7.84
C VAL A 349 -7.90 1.12 -6.80
N ASP A 350 -8.92 0.30 -7.05
CA ASP A 350 -9.41 -0.72 -6.11
C ASP A 350 -9.12 -2.13 -6.66
N HIS A 351 -8.52 -3.01 -5.87
CA HIS A 351 -8.20 -4.40 -6.26
C HIS A 351 -9.32 -5.43 -5.96
N GLY A 352 -10.53 -4.98 -5.66
CA GLY A 352 -11.74 -5.81 -5.55
C GLY A 352 -11.81 -6.70 -4.29
N CYS A 353 -10.77 -6.71 -3.45
CA CYS A 353 -10.66 -7.53 -2.25
C CYS A 353 -11.06 -6.81 -0.95
N GLU A 354 -10.90 -5.49 -0.88
CA GLU A 354 -11.08 -4.68 0.34
C GLU A 354 -12.55 -4.59 0.73
N ARG A 355 -12.94 -5.30 1.79
CA ARG A 355 -14.31 -5.28 2.34
C ARG A 355 -14.30 -5.26 3.87
N GLY A 356 -13.51 -4.37 4.44
CA GLY A 356 -13.44 -4.10 5.88
C GLY A 356 -14.77 -3.69 6.53
N ASP A 357 -15.78 -3.33 5.74
CA ASP A 357 -17.16 -3.07 6.19
C ASP A 357 -17.90 -4.35 6.63
N LEU A 358 -17.45 -5.54 6.21
CA LEU A 358 -18.12 -6.82 6.44
C LEU A 358 -17.60 -7.58 7.69
N PRO A 359 -18.33 -8.61 8.19
CA PRO A 359 -17.78 -9.61 9.11
C PRO A 359 -16.52 -10.27 8.54
N LEU A 360 -15.56 -10.63 9.39
CA LEU A 360 -14.27 -11.19 8.98
C LEU A 360 -14.38 -12.38 8.00
N PRO A 361 -15.32 -13.35 8.15
CA PRO A 361 -15.49 -14.44 7.19
C PRO A 361 -15.89 -13.97 5.79
N HIS A 362 -16.68 -12.90 5.68
CA HIS A 362 -17.11 -12.37 4.40
C HIS A 362 -16.00 -11.54 3.75
N HIS A 363 -15.21 -10.80 4.53
CA HIS A 363 -14.00 -10.14 4.03
C HIS A 363 -12.98 -11.18 3.55
N ALA A 364 -12.69 -12.20 4.36
CA ALA A 364 -11.86 -13.36 4.04
C ALA A 364 -12.24 -14.01 2.70
N LEU A 365 -13.53 -14.26 2.47
CA LEU A 365 -14.03 -14.82 1.21
C LEU A 365 -13.81 -13.90 0.00
N ASN A 366 -13.90 -12.58 0.16
CA ASN A 366 -13.63 -11.63 -0.93
C ASN A 366 -12.13 -11.54 -1.27
N ILE A 367 -11.26 -11.54 -0.25
CA ILE A 367 -9.80 -11.62 -0.42
C ILE A 367 -9.44 -12.90 -1.18
N LEU A 368 -9.95 -14.05 -0.73
CA LEU A 368 -9.72 -15.36 -1.32
C LEU A 368 -10.16 -15.42 -2.79
N ARG A 369 -11.35 -14.90 -3.11
CA ARG A 369 -11.88 -14.84 -4.49
C ARG A 369 -11.05 -13.95 -5.41
N SER A 370 -10.66 -12.75 -4.95
CA SER A 370 -9.81 -11.83 -5.72
C SER A 370 -8.42 -12.44 -5.99
N CYS A 371 -7.79 -13.02 -4.96
CA CYS A 371 -6.50 -13.68 -5.11
C CYS A 371 -6.57 -14.91 -6.03
N ALA A 372 -7.60 -15.76 -5.89
CA ALA A 372 -7.80 -16.93 -6.74
C ALA A 372 -8.03 -16.54 -8.21
N ALA A 373 -8.79 -15.48 -8.47
CA ALA A 373 -9.01 -14.97 -9.82
C ALA A 373 -7.73 -14.40 -10.44
N LEU A 374 -6.91 -13.66 -9.67
CA LEU A 374 -5.63 -13.18 -10.18
C LEU A 374 -4.69 -14.34 -10.50
N LEU A 375 -4.58 -15.32 -9.60
CA LEU A 375 -3.75 -16.52 -9.82
C LEU A 375 -4.20 -17.34 -11.03
N GLU A 376 -5.51 -17.54 -11.20
CA GLU A 376 -6.03 -18.22 -12.39
C GLU A 376 -5.72 -17.44 -13.68
N SER A 377 -5.76 -16.10 -13.64
CA SER A 377 -5.40 -15.26 -14.80
C SER A 377 -3.92 -15.34 -15.15
N LEU A 378 -3.05 -15.51 -14.15
CA LEU A 378 -1.60 -15.64 -14.30
C LEU A 378 -1.21 -17.05 -14.80
N ASP A 379 -1.79 -18.10 -14.23
CA ASP A 379 -1.64 -19.48 -14.70
C ASP A 379 -2.08 -19.64 -16.18
N ALA A 380 -3.11 -18.90 -16.59
CA ALA A 380 -3.62 -18.89 -17.96
C ALA A 380 -2.79 -18.04 -18.94
N ALA A 381 -1.82 -17.25 -18.47
CA ALA A 381 -1.03 -16.36 -19.32
C ALA A 381 0.09 -17.14 -20.05
N PRO A 382 0.11 -17.19 -21.40
CA PRO A 382 1.08 -18.04 -22.14
C PRO A 382 2.56 -17.71 -21.92
N ALA A 383 2.86 -16.50 -21.43
CA ALA A 383 4.22 -16.05 -21.15
C ALA A 383 4.65 -16.22 -19.67
N ALA A 384 3.73 -16.60 -18.77
CA ALA A 384 4.03 -16.73 -17.35
C ALA A 384 4.71 -18.07 -17.06
N SER A 385 5.91 -18.02 -16.47
CA SER A 385 6.54 -19.21 -15.88
C SER A 385 6.06 -19.42 -14.44
N GLN A 386 6.12 -20.66 -13.94
CA GLN A 386 5.78 -20.95 -12.54
C GLN A 386 6.63 -20.13 -11.56
N GLU A 387 7.87 -19.80 -11.92
CA GLU A 387 8.76 -18.94 -11.13
C GLU A 387 8.26 -17.49 -11.08
N MET A 388 7.75 -16.95 -12.20
CA MET A 388 7.12 -15.63 -12.25
C MET A 388 5.88 -15.57 -11.35
N VAL A 389 4.98 -16.55 -11.47
CA VAL A 389 3.77 -16.63 -10.63
C VAL A 389 4.14 -16.78 -9.15
N SER A 390 5.13 -17.60 -8.82
CA SER A 390 5.61 -17.78 -7.43
C SER A 390 6.16 -16.48 -6.83
N LYS A 391 6.86 -15.65 -7.62
CA LYS A 391 7.31 -14.32 -7.18
C LYS A 391 6.14 -13.37 -6.91
N VAL A 392 5.12 -13.37 -7.77
CA VAL A 392 3.89 -12.58 -7.56
C VAL A 392 3.13 -13.05 -6.32
N GLU A 393 3.00 -14.37 -6.11
CA GLU A 393 2.44 -14.95 -4.89
C GLU A 393 3.16 -14.47 -3.63
N GLN A 394 4.49 -14.60 -3.60
CA GLN A 394 5.30 -14.35 -2.42
C GLN A 394 5.49 -12.86 -2.09
N PHE A 395 5.64 -11.99 -3.09
CA PHE A 395 6.05 -10.59 -2.88
C PHE A 395 4.96 -9.56 -3.19
N ILE A 396 3.80 -9.97 -3.74
CA ILE A 396 2.65 -9.08 -3.96
C ILE A 396 1.41 -9.60 -3.25
N LEU A 397 0.99 -10.85 -3.52
CA LEU A 397 -0.24 -11.37 -2.93
C LEU A 397 -0.12 -11.66 -1.45
N ARG A 398 0.98 -12.30 -0.99
CA ARG A 398 1.18 -12.58 0.44
C ARG A 398 1.15 -11.31 1.30
N PRO A 399 1.95 -10.24 1.04
CA PRO A 399 1.89 -9.01 1.83
C PRO A 399 0.51 -8.34 1.79
N ARG A 400 -0.18 -8.39 0.63
CA ARG A 400 -1.55 -7.87 0.48
C ARG A 400 -2.53 -8.62 1.37
N VAL A 401 -2.54 -9.95 1.31
CA VAL A 401 -3.41 -10.81 2.12
C VAL A 401 -3.11 -10.65 3.61
N GLU A 402 -1.83 -10.60 4.00
CA GLU A 402 -1.39 -10.35 5.37
C GLU A 402 -1.92 -9.01 5.89
N HIS A 403 -1.72 -7.90 5.17
CA HIS A 403 -2.22 -6.59 5.59
C HIS A 403 -3.76 -6.55 5.75
N LEU A 404 -4.50 -7.08 4.78
CA LEU A 404 -5.97 -7.10 4.79
C LEU A 404 -6.53 -7.97 5.93
N ALA A 405 -5.93 -9.14 6.15
CA ALA A 405 -6.31 -10.06 7.23
C ALA A 405 -5.96 -9.50 8.61
N LEU A 406 -4.76 -8.92 8.78
CA LEU A 406 -4.29 -8.34 10.04
C LEU A 406 -5.13 -7.12 10.45
N PHE A 407 -5.51 -6.25 9.52
CA PHE A 407 -6.39 -5.12 9.83
C PHE A 407 -7.80 -5.59 10.21
N ALA A 408 -8.33 -6.58 9.50
CA ALA A 408 -9.66 -7.13 9.76
C ALA A 408 -9.75 -7.96 11.08
N ALA A 409 -8.67 -8.65 11.48
CA ALA A 409 -8.61 -9.44 12.71
C ALA A 409 -8.08 -8.65 13.93
N GLY A 410 -7.26 -7.62 13.71
CA GLY A 410 -6.72 -6.74 14.76
C GLY A 410 -7.72 -5.71 15.29
N GLY A 411 -8.83 -5.50 14.59
CA GLY A 411 -9.95 -4.65 15.01
C GLY A 411 -10.77 -5.25 16.15
N GLY A 412 -10.18 -5.36 17.34
CA GLY A 412 -10.80 -6.02 18.49
C GLY A 412 -12.16 -5.46 18.90
N GLY A 413 -13.24 -6.17 18.54
CA GLY A 413 -14.52 -6.23 19.25
C GLY A 413 -15.40 -4.97 19.39
N GLY A 414 -14.97 -3.77 18.97
CA GLY A 414 -15.74 -2.55 19.24
C GLY A 414 -15.45 -1.30 18.39
N GLY A 415 -14.60 -1.38 17.36
CA GLY A 415 -14.43 -0.28 16.41
C GLY A 415 -15.56 -0.25 15.38
N GLU A 416 -16.06 0.94 15.03
CA GLU A 416 -16.92 1.09 13.85
C GLU A 416 -16.15 0.67 12.60
N LYS A 417 -16.70 -0.26 11.83
CA LYS A 417 -16.10 -0.70 10.57
C LYS A 417 -16.14 0.45 9.57
N ALA A 418 -14.99 0.80 9.01
CA ALA A 418 -14.91 1.87 8.02
C ALA A 418 -15.76 1.50 6.79
N PRO A 419 -16.64 2.39 6.31
CA PRO A 419 -17.38 2.16 5.08
C PRO A 419 -16.42 2.17 3.88
N PRO A 420 -16.81 1.64 2.71
CA PRO A 420 -15.95 1.60 1.53
C PRO A 420 -15.44 3.00 1.13
N LEU A 421 -14.20 3.09 0.63
CA LEU A 421 -13.53 4.36 0.30
C LEU A 421 -14.39 5.29 -0.58
N GLN A 422 -15.09 4.73 -1.57
CA GLN A 422 -16.00 5.49 -2.44
C GLN A 422 -17.16 6.16 -1.67
N SER A 423 -17.73 5.47 -0.67
CA SER A 423 -18.76 6.01 0.21
C SER A 423 -18.20 7.08 1.16
N MET A 424 -16.94 6.96 1.56
CA MET A 424 -16.25 7.96 2.39
C MET A 424 -15.94 9.23 1.59
N LEU A 425 -15.49 9.09 0.34
CA LEU A 425 -15.28 10.20 -0.60
C LEU A 425 -16.60 10.95 -0.82
N ALA A 426 -17.68 10.24 -1.17
CA ALA A 426 -19.01 10.83 -1.33
C ALA A 426 -19.50 11.55 -0.05
N SER A 427 -19.37 10.90 1.12
CA SER A 427 -19.74 11.49 2.43
C SER A 427 -18.89 12.72 2.80
N ALA A 428 -17.62 12.76 2.38
CA ALA A 428 -16.76 13.93 2.54
C ALA A 428 -17.05 15.04 1.51
N GLY A 429 -18.00 14.84 0.59
CA GLY A 429 -18.45 15.81 -0.40
C GLY A 429 -17.73 15.76 -1.74
N PHE A 430 -16.88 14.75 -1.99
CA PHE A 430 -16.33 14.54 -3.33
C PHE A 430 -17.43 14.07 -4.28
N ALA A 431 -17.46 14.64 -5.49
CA ALA A 431 -18.37 14.22 -6.54
C ALA A 431 -17.68 13.25 -7.52
N PRO A 432 -18.36 12.18 -7.97
CA PRO A 432 -17.83 11.31 -9.02
C PRO A 432 -17.58 12.11 -10.31
N LEU A 433 -16.44 11.86 -10.96
CA LEU A 433 -16.04 12.47 -12.22
C LEU A 433 -16.19 11.44 -13.34
N GLN A 434 -16.98 11.78 -14.36
CA GLN A 434 -17.23 10.87 -15.48
C GLN A 434 -15.92 10.53 -16.22
N LEU A 435 -15.63 9.24 -16.38
CA LEU A 435 -14.51 8.77 -17.19
C LEU A 435 -14.84 8.94 -18.68
N SER A 436 -13.88 9.43 -19.46
CA SER A 436 -14.07 9.70 -20.88
C SER A 436 -14.13 8.42 -21.71
N ASN A 437 -14.74 8.53 -22.90
CA ASN A 437 -14.74 7.46 -23.89
C ASN A 437 -13.31 7.13 -24.38
N ALA A 438 -12.33 8.01 -24.18
CA ALA A 438 -10.93 7.74 -24.49
C ALA A 438 -10.32 6.73 -23.51
N ALA A 439 -10.63 6.84 -22.20
CA ALA A 439 -10.19 5.88 -21.19
C ALA A 439 -10.77 4.49 -21.44
N GLU A 440 -12.05 4.43 -21.82
CA GLU A 440 -12.77 3.20 -22.19
C GLU A 440 -12.15 2.55 -23.44
N ALA A 441 -11.95 3.32 -24.51
CA ALA A 441 -11.32 2.85 -25.75
C ALA A 441 -9.85 2.43 -25.58
N GLN A 442 -9.09 3.08 -24.68
CA GLN A 442 -7.72 2.68 -24.32
C GLN A 442 -7.72 1.33 -23.59
N ALA A 443 -8.63 1.13 -22.64
CA ALA A 443 -8.77 -0.13 -21.92
C ALA A 443 -9.17 -1.29 -22.85
N GLU A 444 -10.11 -1.08 -23.77
CA GLU A 444 -10.45 -2.05 -24.83
C GLU A 444 -9.29 -2.30 -25.81
N CYS A 445 -8.45 -1.30 -26.08
CA CYS A 445 -7.26 -1.45 -26.92
C CYS A 445 -6.19 -2.31 -26.23
N LEU A 446 -5.98 -2.11 -24.93
CA LEU A 446 -5.09 -2.93 -24.11
C LEU A 446 -5.53 -4.41 -24.10
N LEU A 447 -6.83 -4.67 -23.93
CA LEU A 447 -7.32 -6.05 -23.93
C LEU A 447 -7.24 -6.74 -25.28
N ARG A 448 -7.49 -6.03 -26.38
CA ARG A 448 -7.26 -6.57 -27.74
C ARG A 448 -5.79 -6.90 -28.05
N ARG A 449 -4.84 -6.40 -27.25
CA ARG A 449 -3.41 -6.74 -27.30
C ARG A 449 -3.03 -7.88 -26.34
N THR A 450 -3.91 -8.24 -25.40
CA THR A 450 -3.69 -9.30 -24.42
C THR A 450 -4.09 -10.64 -25.05
N SER A 451 -3.21 -11.63 -25.01
CA SER A 451 -3.37 -12.93 -25.69
C SER A 451 -4.31 -13.91 -24.97
N ASN A 452 -5.29 -13.41 -24.19
CA ASN A 452 -6.08 -14.22 -23.27
C ASN A 452 -7.52 -13.69 -23.16
N ASP A 453 -8.46 -14.46 -23.72
CA ASP A 453 -9.89 -14.08 -23.83
C ASP A 453 -10.65 -14.05 -22.50
N GLY A 454 -10.02 -14.44 -21.38
CA GLY A 454 -10.64 -14.36 -20.05
C GLY A 454 -10.77 -12.92 -19.51
N PHE A 455 -10.04 -11.95 -20.07
CA PHE A 455 -10.12 -10.55 -19.65
C PHE A 455 -11.22 -9.77 -20.39
N HIS A 456 -11.96 -8.94 -19.65
CA HIS A 456 -12.88 -7.95 -20.24
C HIS A 456 -12.95 -6.68 -19.38
N VAL A 457 -13.39 -5.57 -19.98
CA VAL A 457 -13.62 -4.29 -19.30
C VAL A 457 -15.11 -4.04 -19.16
N GLU A 458 -15.54 -3.56 -17.99
CA GLU A 458 -16.92 -3.17 -17.73
C GLU A 458 -17.00 -1.76 -17.11
N LYS A 459 -18.03 -1.01 -17.51
CA LYS A 459 -18.35 0.31 -16.96
C LYS A 459 -19.29 0.19 -15.76
N LYS A 460 -18.72 -0.05 -14.57
CA LYS A 460 -19.47 -0.17 -13.30
C LYS A 460 -20.35 1.05 -13.00
N THR A 461 -19.84 2.25 -13.28
CA THR A 461 -20.60 3.50 -13.20
C THR A 461 -20.10 4.50 -14.25
N GLN A 462 -20.75 5.65 -14.40
CA GLN A 462 -20.21 6.73 -15.25
C GLN A 462 -18.80 7.19 -14.85
N ALA A 463 -18.41 7.01 -13.59
CA ALA A 463 -17.13 7.44 -13.03
C ALA A 463 -16.17 6.30 -12.68
N ALA A 464 -16.47 5.05 -13.08
CA ALA A 464 -15.64 3.89 -12.78
C ALA A 464 -15.61 2.86 -13.92
N LEU A 465 -14.40 2.45 -14.31
CA LEU A 465 -14.14 1.32 -15.21
C LEU A 465 -13.49 0.19 -14.41
N ALA A 466 -13.83 -1.06 -14.74
CA ALA A 466 -13.31 -2.25 -14.09
C ALA A 466 -12.74 -3.23 -15.10
N LEU A 467 -11.59 -3.83 -14.77
CA LEU A 467 -11.01 -4.96 -15.44
C LEU A 467 -11.40 -6.23 -14.68
N TRP A 468 -11.97 -7.17 -15.42
CA TRP A 468 -12.47 -8.44 -14.94
C TRP A 468 -11.69 -9.60 -15.54
N TRP A 469 -11.56 -10.67 -14.75
CA TRP A 469 -11.20 -12.00 -15.21
C TRP A 469 -12.41 -12.92 -15.07
N ARG A 470 -12.97 -13.35 -16.21
CA ARG A 470 -14.15 -14.23 -16.36
C ARG A 470 -15.43 -13.74 -15.66
N ARG A 471 -15.54 -13.88 -14.34
CA ARG A 471 -16.68 -13.45 -13.49
C ARG A 471 -16.21 -12.72 -12.22
N SER A 472 -14.93 -12.39 -12.11
CA SER A 472 -14.30 -11.77 -10.93
C SER A 472 -13.60 -10.46 -11.29
N GLU A 473 -13.88 -9.40 -10.55
CA GLU A 473 -13.22 -8.11 -10.67
C GLU A 473 -11.78 -8.21 -10.14
N LEU A 474 -10.79 -7.81 -10.94
CA LEU A 474 -9.38 -7.81 -10.53
C LEU A 474 -8.89 -6.43 -10.12
N VAL A 475 -9.35 -5.39 -10.83
CA VAL A 475 -9.03 -4.00 -10.51
C VAL A 475 -10.08 -3.07 -11.12
N SER A 476 -10.52 -2.05 -10.39
CA SER A 476 -11.30 -0.94 -10.94
C SER A 476 -10.65 0.41 -10.66
N VAL A 477 -10.83 1.34 -11.58
CA VAL A 477 -10.34 2.71 -11.48
C VAL A 477 -11.54 3.64 -11.48
N SER A 478 -11.59 4.55 -10.50
CA SER A 478 -12.64 5.56 -10.38
C SER A 478 -12.06 6.96 -10.21
N ALA A 479 -12.74 7.97 -10.75
CA ALA A 479 -12.31 9.36 -10.68
C ALA A 479 -13.31 10.22 -9.89
N TRP A 480 -12.78 11.17 -9.12
CA TRP A 480 -13.53 12.03 -8.21
C TRP A 480 -12.98 13.46 -8.24
N ARG A 481 -13.83 14.45 -7.96
CA ARG A 481 -13.45 15.85 -7.80
C ARG A 481 -13.91 16.38 -6.44
N CYS A 482 -13.14 17.31 -5.87
CA CYS A 482 -13.41 17.94 -4.57
C CYS A 482 -14.57 18.95 -4.60
#